data_AF-A0A6B3H8G6-F1
#
_entry.id   AF-A0A6B3H8G6-F1
#
_cell.length_a   1.000
_cell.length_b   1.000
_cell.length_c   1.000
_cell.angle_alpha   90.00
_cell.angle_beta   90.00
_cell.angle_gamma   90.00
#
_symmetry.space_group_name_H-M   'P 1'
#
loop_
_entity.id
_entity.type
_entity.pdbx_description
1 polymer ?
#
loop_
_entity_poly.entity_id
_entity_poly.type
_entity_poly.pdbx_seq_one_letter_code
_entity_poly.pdbx_strand_id
1 'polypeptide(L)'
;YSKIGLEQFTPDYTRYFHGLPQATRDRLLPSQWQLYKGVSGDTLGDIHDELYRRSLGGDWPDVTLTPGIEVTGAATTDGGRIELTVEHGQQESRGRLTTDA
;
A
#
# COMPACT_ATOMS: atom_id res chain seq x y z
N TYR A 1 5.18 -0.52 -18.42
CA TYR A 1 3.84 -0.27 -19.02
C TYR A 1 3.99 0.06 -20.50
N SER A 2 3.14 -0.51 -21.36
CA SER A 2 3.12 -0.14 -22.79
C SER A 2 2.40 1.20 -22.98
N LYS A 3 2.78 1.98 -24.00
CA LYS A 3 2.15 3.27 -24.32
C LYS A 3 0.66 3.17 -24.69
N ILE A 4 0.18 1.98 -25.05
CA ILE A 4 -1.24 1.69 -25.32
C ILE A 4 -2.02 1.42 -24.01
N GLY A 5 -1.36 1.05 -22.92
CA GLY A 5 -2.01 0.65 -21.66
C GLY A 5 -2.44 1.78 -20.72
N LEU A 6 -2.33 3.05 -21.13
CA LEU A 6 -2.62 4.24 -20.31
C LEU A 6 -3.84 5.02 -20.81
N GLU A 7 -4.77 4.35 -21.48
CA GLU A 7 -6.00 4.99 -22.01
C GLU A 7 -6.79 5.71 -20.91
N GLN A 8 -6.66 5.28 -19.65
CA GLN A 8 -7.32 5.86 -18.48
C GLN A 8 -6.92 7.33 -18.22
N PHE A 9 -5.81 7.78 -18.80
CA PHE A 9 -5.31 9.15 -18.68
C PHE A 9 -5.59 10.01 -19.93
N THR A 10 -6.40 9.51 -20.86
CA THR A 10 -6.76 10.24 -22.08
C THR A 10 -7.99 11.11 -21.87
N PRO A 11 -8.12 12.23 -22.62
CA PRO A 11 -9.34 13.05 -22.58
C PRO A 11 -10.62 12.27 -22.94
N ASP A 12 -10.52 11.27 -23.83
CA ASP A 12 -11.65 10.40 -24.20
C ASP A 12 -12.12 9.56 -23.02
N TYR A 13 -11.19 8.97 -22.27
CA TYR A 13 -11.53 8.23 -21.07
C TYR A 13 -12.13 9.13 -19.98
N THR A 14 -11.59 10.35 -19.80
CA THR A 14 -12.18 11.32 -18.88
C THR A 14 -13.64 11.62 -19.24
N ARG A 15 -13.94 11.88 -20.52
CA ARG A 15 -15.32 12.08 -20.98
C ARG A 15 -16.20 10.86 -20.73
N TYR A 16 -15.72 9.67 -21.09
CA TYR A 16 -16.40 8.40 -20.84
C TYR A 16 -16.73 8.23 -19.35
N PHE A 17 -15.72 8.38 -18.47
CA PHE A 17 -15.88 8.20 -17.03
C PHE A 17 -16.88 9.20 -16.44
N HIS A 18 -16.83 10.47 -16.84
CA HIS A 18 -17.80 11.48 -16.40
C HIS A 18 -19.23 11.20 -16.89
N GLY A 19 -19.40 10.55 -18.03
CA GLY A 19 -20.70 10.13 -18.55
C GLY A 19 -21.32 8.93 -17.84
N LEU A 20 -20.57 8.21 -17.00
CA LEU A 20 -21.10 7.04 -16.28
C LEU A 20 -22.05 7.43 -15.14
N PRO A 21 -23.06 6.58 -14.84
CA PRO A 21 -23.85 6.71 -13.62
C PRO A 21 -22.95 6.71 -12.37
N GLN A 22 -23.36 7.46 -11.34
CA GLN A 22 -22.57 7.61 -10.12
C GLN A 22 -22.23 6.25 -9.48
N ALA A 23 -23.21 5.35 -9.31
CA ALA A 23 -22.97 4.02 -8.74
C ALA A 23 -21.92 3.20 -9.53
N THR A 24 -21.81 3.43 -10.85
CA THR A 24 -20.78 2.81 -11.67
C THR A 24 -19.41 3.41 -11.38
N ARG A 25 -19.30 4.75 -11.27
CA ARG A 25 -18.06 5.44 -10.92
C ARG A 25 -17.55 5.05 -9.54
N ASP A 26 -18.45 4.98 -8.56
CA ASP A 26 -18.13 4.63 -7.17
C ASP A 26 -17.54 3.21 -7.05
N ARG A 27 -17.97 2.29 -7.91
CA ARG A 27 -17.40 0.94 -7.99
C ARG A 27 -16.11 0.88 -8.81
N LEU A 28 -16.01 1.64 -9.89
CA LEU A 28 -14.88 1.59 -10.82
C LEU A 28 -13.62 2.25 -10.25
N LEU A 29 -13.76 3.42 -9.63
CA LEU A 29 -12.62 4.22 -9.16
C LEU A 29 -11.74 3.47 -8.13
N PRO A 30 -12.29 2.76 -7.13
CA PRO A 30 -11.47 1.96 -6.22
C PRO A 30 -10.74 0.81 -6.89
N SER A 31 -11.32 0.20 -7.94
CA SER A 31 -10.68 -0.91 -8.68
C SER A 31 -9.44 -0.48 -9.47
N GLN A 32 -9.29 0.81 -9.72
CA GLN A 32 -8.19 1.41 -10.47
C GLN A 32 -7.14 2.08 -9.56
N TRP A 33 -7.13 1.74 -8.26
CA TRP A 33 -6.25 2.37 -7.27
C TRP A 33 -4.77 2.36 -7.67
N GLN A 34 -4.30 1.35 -8.39
CA GLN A 34 -2.90 1.27 -8.82
C GLN A 34 -2.49 2.44 -9.72
N LEU A 35 -3.44 3.07 -10.41
CA LEU A 35 -3.19 4.20 -11.30
C LEU A 35 -2.94 5.52 -10.56
N TYR A 36 -3.33 5.63 -9.29
CA TYR A 36 -3.25 6.90 -8.54
C TYR A 36 -2.79 6.77 -7.08
N LYS A 37 -2.73 5.57 -6.51
CA LYS A 37 -2.22 5.25 -5.17
C LYS A 37 -1.06 4.24 -5.20
N GLY A 38 -0.57 3.88 -6.39
CA GLY A 38 0.56 2.97 -6.54
C GLY A 38 1.90 3.63 -6.25
N VAL A 39 2.86 2.85 -5.76
CA VAL A 39 4.29 3.22 -5.76
C VAL A 39 4.88 2.81 -7.11
N SER A 40 5.81 3.60 -7.66
CA SER A 40 6.44 3.28 -8.95
C SER A 40 7.17 1.93 -8.88
N GLY A 41 7.17 1.19 -9.99
CA GLY A 41 7.86 -0.10 -10.07
C GLY A 41 9.37 0.02 -9.83
N ASP A 42 9.98 1.09 -10.36
CA ASP A 42 11.41 1.37 -10.17
C ASP A 42 11.73 1.60 -8.68
N THR A 43 10.93 2.41 -7.98
CA THR A 43 11.09 2.64 -6.53
C THR A 43 10.92 1.36 -5.70
N LEU A 44 9.96 0.50 -6.06
CA LEU A 44 9.79 -0.80 -5.39
C LEU A 44 11.00 -1.72 -5.65
N GLY A 45 11.57 -1.66 -6.85
CA GLY A 45 12.82 -2.33 -7.20
C GLY A 45 13.99 -1.83 -6.35
N ASP A 46 14.16 -0.51 -6.24
CA ASP A 46 15.23 0.10 -5.44
C ASP A 46 15.13 -0.30 -3.96
N ILE A 47 13.92 -0.32 -3.38
CA ILE A 47 13.69 -0.78 -2.00
C ILE A 47 14.07 -2.26 -1.86
N HIS A 48 13.65 -3.10 -2.80
CA HIS A 48 13.99 -4.53 -2.78
C HIS A 48 15.51 -4.74 -2.84
N ASP A 49 16.20 -4.04 -3.75
CA ASP A 49 17.64 -4.16 -3.92
C ASP A 49 18.42 -3.69 -2.68
N GLU A 50 17.93 -2.65 -2.00
CA GLU A 50 18.48 -2.20 -0.71
C GLU A 50 18.33 -3.27 0.38
N LEU A 51 17.12 -3.81 0.55
CA LEU A 51 16.85 -4.85 1.54
C LEU A 51 17.70 -6.10 1.27
N TYR A 52 17.78 -6.50 0.00
CA TYR A 52 18.60 -7.61 -0.44
C TYR A 52 20.08 -7.38 -0.11
N ARG A 53 20.62 -6.20 -0.45
CA ARG A 53 22.02 -5.86 -0.17
C ARG A 53 22.35 -5.91 1.31
N ARG A 54 21.46 -5.43 2.18
CA ARG A 54 21.64 -5.48 3.64
C ARG A 54 21.58 -6.91 4.19
N SER A 55 20.79 -7.77 3.57
CA SER A 55 20.66 -9.18 3.99
C SER A 55 21.91 -10.02 3.72
N LEU A 56 22.81 -9.58 2.83
CA LEU A 56 24.06 -10.29 2.51
C LEU A 56 25.02 -10.44 3.70
N GLY A 57 24.84 -9.66 4.77
CA GLY A 57 25.63 -9.73 6.00
C GLY A 57 25.30 -10.90 6.93
N GLY A 58 24.31 -11.73 6.60
CA GLY A 58 23.97 -12.95 7.32
C GLY A 58 22.58 -12.96 7.96
N ASP A 59 22.01 -11.78 8.23
CA ASP A 59 20.68 -11.62 8.82
C ASP A 59 19.82 -10.64 8.01
N TRP A 60 18.50 -10.81 8.11
CA TRP A 60 17.56 -9.84 7.58
C TRP A 60 17.75 -8.48 8.28
N PRO A 61 17.70 -7.34 7.56
CA PRO A 61 17.78 -6.03 8.20
C PRO A 61 16.70 -5.86 9.29
N ASP A 62 16.96 -5.02 10.29
CA ASP A 62 16.00 -4.67 11.34
C ASP A 62 14.84 -3.82 10.77
N VAL A 63 13.97 -4.49 10.02
CA VAL A 63 12.81 -3.92 9.33
C VAL A 63 11.72 -4.96 9.23
N THR A 64 10.49 -4.53 9.50
CA THR A 64 9.30 -5.35 9.35
C THR A 64 8.42 -4.78 8.25
N LEU A 65 8.04 -5.63 7.28
CA LEU A 65 7.02 -5.32 6.29
C LEU A 65 5.79 -6.19 6.58
N THR A 66 4.67 -5.55 6.90
CA THR A 66 3.41 -6.24 7.22
C THR A 66 2.32 -5.79 6.25
N PRO A 67 2.23 -6.37 5.05
CA PRO A 67 1.15 -6.06 4.12
C PRO A 67 -0.18 -6.66 4.60
N GLY A 68 -1.29 -6.11 4.11
CA GLY A 68 -2.62 -6.70 4.33
C GLY A 68 -3.23 -6.46 5.72
N ILE A 69 -2.62 -5.59 6.53
CA ILE A 69 -3.17 -5.20 7.83
C ILE A 69 -3.85 -3.83 7.81
N GLU A 70 -4.87 -3.69 8.64
CA GLU A 70 -5.49 -2.43 9.00
C GLU A 70 -5.08 -2.05 10.43
N VAL A 71 -4.76 -0.78 10.66
CA VAL A 71 -4.54 -0.25 12.01
C VAL A 71 -5.87 0.20 12.58
N THR A 72 -6.32 -0.43 13.67
CA THR A 72 -7.61 -0.14 14.32
C THR A 72 -7.48 0.62 15.63
N GLY A 73 -6.26 0.80 16.14
CA GLY A 73 -5.98 1.60 17.32
C GLY A 73 -4.49 1.90 17.49
N ALA A 74 -4.18 2.92 18.28
CA ALA A 74 -2.82 3.29 18.63
C ALA A 74 -2.77 3.81 20.07
N ALA A 75 -1.70 3.46 20.81
CA ALA A 75 -1.46 3.93 22.16
C ALA A 75 0.04 4.18 22.38
N THR A 76 0.38 5.17 23.21
CA THR A 76 1.75 5.38 23.67
C THR A 76 2.04 4.42 24.82
N THR A 77 3.22 3.82 24.79
CA THR A 77 3.75 2.96 25.85
C THR A 77 4.51 3.78 26.89
N ASP A 78 4.71 3.24 28.10
CA ASP A 78 5.46 3.92 29.18
C ASP A 78 6.90 4.31 28.79
N GLY A 79 7.46 3.66 27.77
CA GLY A 79 8.79 3.95 27.21
C GLY A 79 8.77 4.96 26.05
N GLY A 80 7.64 5.60 25.74
CA GLY A 80 7.52 6.60 24.67
C GLY A 80 7.37 6.04 23.25
N ARG A 81 7.32 4.71 23.08
CA ARG A 81 7.03 4.05 21.79
C ARG A 81 5.53 3.99 21.52
N ILE A 82 5.14 3.75 20.27
CA ILE A 82 3.75 3.59 19.84
C ILE A 82 3.44 2.10 19.68
N GLU A 83 2.40 1.61 20.37
CA GLU A 83 1.79 0.32 20.13
C GLU A 83 0.56 0.50 19.21
N LEU A 84 0.57 -0.19 18.08
CA LEU A 84 -0.52 -0.24 17.10
C LEU A 84 -1.32 -1.52 17.31
N THR A 85 -2.64 -1.40 17.40
CA THR A 85 -3.57 -2.54 17.29
C THR A 85 -3.88 -2.76 15.82
N VAL A 86 -3.69 -3.98 15.33
CA VAL A 86 -3.80 -4.30 13.91
C VAL A 86 -4.67 -5.53 13.65
N GLU A 87 -5.35 -5.53 12.51
CA GLU A 87 -6.19 -6.64 12.05
C GLU A 87 -5.79 -7.06 10.63
N HIS A 88 -5.69 -8.36 10.35
CA HIS A 88 -5.45 -8.88 9.01
C HIS A 88 -6.74 -9.42 8.42
N GLY A 89 -7.39 -8.64 7.54
CA GLY A 89 -8.75 -8.93 7.07
C GLY A 89 -8.96 -10.31 6.45
N GLN A 90 -8.00 -10.81 5.65
CA GLN A 90 -8.12 -12.14 5.03
C GLN A 90 -7.81 -13.31 5.97
N GLN A 91 -7.06 -13.08 7.05
CA GLN A 91 -6.68 -14.11 8.01
C GLN A 91 -7.59 -14.09 9.24
N GLU A 92 -8.46 -13.09 9.34
CA GLU A 92 -9.35 -12.85 10.48
C GLU A 92 -8.60 -12.88 11.82
N SER A 93 -7.36 -12.36 11.80
CA SER A 93 -6.46 -12.37 12.95
C SER A 93 -6.21 -10.94 13.43
N ARG A 94 -5.89 -10.84 14.73
CA ARG A 94 -5.59 -9.57 15.40
C ARG A 94 -4.23 -9.66 16.08
N GLY A 95 -3.53 -8.53 16.14
CA GLY A 95 -2.21 -8.45 16.73
C GLY A 95 -1.87 -7.05 17.21
N ARG A 96 -0.62 -6.93 17.67
CA ARG A 96 -0.03 -5.67 18.09
C ARG A 96 1.34 -5.51 17.44
N LEU A 97 1.66 -4.30 17.03
CA LEU A 97 2.98 -3.92 16.52
C LEU A 97 3.51 -2.75 17.32
N THR A 98 4.78 -2.77 17.69
CA THR A 98 5.43 -1.65 18.38
C THR A 98 6.36 -0.94 17.41
N THR A 99 6.21 0.37 17.28
CA THR A 99 7.04 1.24 16.45
C THR A 99 7.53 2.44 17.26
N ASP A 100 8.61 3.05 16.82
CA ASP A 100 9.02 4.36 17.33
C ASP A 100 8.05 5.45 16.83
N ALA A 101 8.00 6.57 17.56
CA ALA A 101 7.09 7.70 17.30
C ALA A 101 7.59 8.65 16.20
#